data_AF-A0A7W1RC52-F1
#
_entry.id   AF-A0A7W1RC52-F1
#
_cell.length_a   1.000
_cell.length_b   1.000
_cell.length_c   1.000
_cell.angle_alpha   90.00
_cell.angle_beta   90.00
_cell.angle_gamma   90.00
#
_symmetry.space_group_name_H-M   'P 1'
#
loop_
_entity.id
_entity.type
_entity.pdbx_description
1 polymer ?
#
loop_
_entity_poly.entity_id
_entity_poly.type
_entity_poly.pdbx_seq_one_letter_code
_entity_poly.pdbx_strand_id
1 'polypeptide(L)'
;MRRGTYSIVAQDHATGELGVAVQSHWFSVGSVVAWARPGVGAVATQSVAEVAHGPNTLDRLAQGEGFSCQANMMARAGVATAMAAGFTASEGDLAERLLLALEAGEAAGGDVRGRQSAVLLVVPVSGEPWRTRFDVRVEDAAEPLWELRRLVRLARAYEMAGEADERAALGEHGEASRLYLAASELAPEADELIFWAGLGVAAEDLAAGLVLVRPAIAKKPAWSALLERLSEELAPSAGAVRAALGHEPS
;
A
#
# COMPACT_ATOMS: atom_id res chain seq x y z
N MET A 1 24.96 -0.68 -22.47
CA MET A 1 24.53 -1.88 -21.69
C MET A 1 24.86 -1.67 -20.23
N ARG A 2 23.87 -1.60 -19.34
CA ARG A 2 24.13 -1.68 -17.89
C ARG A 2 24.46 -3.14 -17.56
N ARG A 3 25.70 -3.40 -17.13
CA ARG A 3 26.12 -4.69 -16.57
C ARG A 3 25.84 -4.62 -15.06
N GLY A 4 25.16 -5.61 -14.49
CA GLY A 4 24.80 -5.64 -13.06
C GLY A 4 24.82 -7.06 -12.50
N THR A 5 24.83 -7.19 -11.18
CA THR A 5 24.67 -8.48 -10.49
C THR A 5 23.25 -9.01 -10.69
N TYR A 6 23.10 -10.29 -11.02
CA TYR A 6 21.80 -10.96 -11.12
C TYR A 6 21.82 -12.31 -10.39
N SER A 7 20.66 -12.74 -9.91
CA SER A 7 20.51 -14.01 -9.18
C SER A 7 19.13 -14.62 -9.38
N ILE A 8 19.04 -15.92 -9.13
CA ILE A 8 17.79 -16.69 -9.08
C ILE A 8 17.76 -17.46 -7.76
N VAL A 9 16.57 -17.49 -7.15
CA VAL A 9 16.22 -18.39 -6.05
C VAL A 9 15.05 -19.23 -6.55
N ALA A 10 15.11 -20.54 -6.34
CA ALA A 10 14.08 -21.46 -6.82
C ALA A 10 13.83 -22.58 -5.81
N GLN A 11 12.60 -23.09 -5.84
CA GLN A 11 12.22 -24.35 -5.23
C GLN A 11 11.78 -25.31 -6.35
N ASP A 12 12.28 -26.54 -6.35
CA ASP A 12 11.73 -27.60 -7.18
C ASP A 12 10.50 -28.20 -6.47
N HIS A 13 9.32 -28.07 -7.08
CA HIS A 13 8.08 -28.57 -6.50
C HIS A 13 7.97 -30.11 -6.47
N ALA A 14 8.72 -30.82 -7.33
CA ALA A 14 8.69 -32.28 -7.37
C ALA A 14 9.51 -32.90 -6.23
N THR A 15 10.63 -32.28 -5.88
CA THR A 15 11.61 -32.81 -4.91
C THR A 15 11.64 -32.04 -3.59
N GLY A 16 11.15 -30.80 -3.58
CA GLY A 16 11.29 -29.86 -2.47
C GLY A 16 12.69 -29.23 -2.36
N GLU A 17 13.59 -29.48 -3.31
CA GLU A 17 14.94 -28.91 -3.31
C GLU A 17 14.91 -27.40 -3.44
N LEU A 18 15.87 -26.74 -2.79
CA LEU A 18 16.03 -25.29 -2.77
C LEU A 18 17.36 -24.92 -3.42
N GLY A 19 17.32 -23.99 -4.36
CA GLY A 19 18.49 -23.56 -5.12
C GLY A 19 18.66 -22.05 -5.11
N VAL A 20 19.92 -21.61 -5.11
CA VAL A 20 20.32 -20.21 -5.35
C VAL A 20 21.49 -20.17 -6.31
N ALA A 21 21.44 -19.29 -7.31
CA ALA A 21 22.55 -19.04 -8.22
C ALA A 21 22.71 -17.54 -8.47
N VAL A 22 23.95 -17.05 -8.50
CA VAL A 22 24.29 -15.61 -8.60
C VAL A 22 25.42 -15.43 -9.60
N GLN A 23 25.31 -14.40 -10.44
CA GLN A 23 26.39 -13.93 -11.31
C GLN A 23 26.69 -12.46 -10.98
N SER A 24 27.98 -12.12 -10.90
CA SER A 24 28.43 -10.75 -10.68
C SER A 24 29.80 -10.50 -11.32
N HIS A 25 30.14 -9.23 -11.53
CA HIS A 25 31.50 -8.78 -11.84
C HIS A 25 32.32 -8.52 -10.56
N TRP A 26 32.06 -9.32 -9.52
CA TRP A 26 32.82 -9.37 -8.26
C TRP A 26 33.40 -10.76 -8.10
N PHE A 27 34.67 -10.84 -7.69
CA PHE A 27 35.33 -12.12 -7.45
C PHE A 27 34.69 -12.83 -6.25
N SER A 28 34.31 -14.09 -6.41
CA SER A 28 33.73 -14.93 -5.34
C SER A 28 32.39 -14.43 -4.75
N VAL A 29 31.51 -13.87 -5.59
CA VAL A 29 30.18 -13.37 -5.15
C VAL A 29 29.35 -14.41 -4.38
N GLY A 30 29.50 -15.71 -4.70
CA GLY A 30 28.80 -16.79 -4.01
C GLY A 30 29.09 -16.86 -2.50
N SER A 31 30.30 -16.47 -2.07
CA SER A 31 30.69 -16.45 -0.64
C SER A 31 30.00 -15.35 0.18
N VAL A 32 29.34 -14.40 -0.50
CA VAL A 32 28.71 -13.24 0.13
C VAL A 32 27.20 -13.26 -0.10
N VAL A 33 26.76 -13.66 -1.30
CA VAL A 33 25.38 -13.49 -1.76
C VAL A 33 24.54 -14.74 -1.65
N ALA A 34 25.11 -15.93 -1.89
CA ALA A 34 24.34 -17.16 -2.07
C ALA A 34 24.23 -17.95 -0.75
N TRP A 35 23.01 -18.08 -0.23
CA TRP A 35 22.73 -18.81 1.00
C TRP A 35 21.57 -19.78 0.82
N ALA A 36 21.71 -21.00 1.34
CA ALA A 36 20.64 -21.99 1.37
C ALA A 36 20.71 -22.83 2.64
N ARG A 37 19.56 -23.22 3.18
CA ARG A 37 19.45 -24.15 4.30
C ARG A 37 18.33 -25.16 4.03
N PRO A 38 18.64 -26.48 4.05
CA PRO A 38 17.64 -27.53 3.84
C PRO A 38 16.45 -27.41 4.80
N GLY A 39 15.23 -27.56 4.28
CA GLY A 39 13.98 -27.46 5.04
C GLY A 39 13.61 -26.04 5.50
N VAL A 40 14.37 -25.02 5.08
CA VAL A 40 14.22 -23.63 5.57
C VAL A 40 14.04 -22.64 4.43
N GLY A 41 14.98 -22.58 3.47
CA GLY A 41 14.91 -21.60 2.39
C GLY A 41 16.22 -21.40 1.64
N ALA A 42 16.18 -20.52 0.64
CA ALA A 42 17.35 -20.02 -0.09
C ALA A 42 17.23 -18.50 -0.28
N VAL A 43 18.35 -17.79 -0.28
CA VAL A 43 18.43 -16.32 -0.20
C VAL A 43 19.57 -15.81 -1.07
N ALA A 44 19.30 -14.73 -1.81
CA ALA A 44 20.32 -13.97 -2.54
C ALA A 44 20.40 -12.54 -1.98
N THR A 45 21.47 -12.21 -1.25
CA THR A 45 21.66 -10.88 -0.65
C THR A 45 22.32 -9.92 -1.65
N GLN A 46 21.53 -9.22 -2.48
CA GLN A 46 22.04 -8.37 -3.58
C GLN A 46 22.32 -6.90 -3.14
N SER A 47 23.04 -6.14 -3.99
CA SER A 47 23.66 -4.80 -3.75
C SER A 47 25.06 -4.89 -3.09
N VAL A 48 25.47 -3.89 -2.28
CA VAL A 48 26.64 -3.99 -1.38
C VAL A 48 26.27 -4.99 -0.28
N ALA A 49 26.55 -6.26 -0.55
CA ALA A 49 26.09 -7.37 0.25
C ALA A 49 26.85 -7.46 1.59
N GLU A 50 26.08 -7.59 2.67
CA GLU A 50 26.58 -7.90 4.01
C GLU A 50 26.37 -9.41 4.26
N VAL A 51 27.44 -10.11 4.62
CA VAL A 51 27.50 -11.58 4.75
C VAL A 51 26.49 -12.06 5.80
N ALA A 52 26.30 -11.30 6.88
CA ALA A 52 25.39 -11.67 7.96
C ALA A 52 23.91 -11.80 7.51
N HIS A 53 23.51 -11.15 6.41
CA HIS A 53 22.11 -11.17 5.95
C HIS A 53 21.64 -12.54 5.49
N GLY A 54 22.54 -13.36 4.96
CA GLY A 54 22.21 -14.70 4.52
C GLY A 54 21.76 -15.62 5.65
N PRO A 55 22.63 -15.89 6.64
CA PRO A 55 22.26 -16.68 7.81
C PRO A 55 21.07 -16.13 8.58
N ASN A 56 21.00 -14.80 8.79
CA ASN A 56 19.89 -14.16 9.51
C ASN A 56 18.54 -14.35 8.81
N THR A 57 18.52 -14.25 7.48
CA THR A 57 17.30 -14.48 6.70
C THR A 57 16.86 -15.94 6.81
N LEU A 58 17.81 -16.87 6.73
CA LEU A 58 17.52 -18.31 6.89
C LEU A 58 17.05 -18.64 8.32
N ASP A 59 17.61 -18.03 9.36
CA ASP A 59 17.15 -18.23 10.74
C ASP A 59 15.68 -17.84 10.93
N ARG A 60 15.26 -16.71 10.35
CA ARG A 60 13.87 -16.23 10.41
C ARG A 60 12.90 -17.07 9.61
N LEU A 61 13.31 -17.51 8.40
CA LEU A 61 12.55 -18.47 7.62
C LEU A 61 12.38 -19.79 8.38
N ALA A 62 13.41 -20.26 9.08
CA ALA A 62 13.37 -21.50 9.86
C ALA A 62 12.43 -21.42 11.07
N GLN A 63 12.30 -20.23 11.66
CA GLN A 63 11.37 -19.94 12.76
C GLN A 63 9.92 -19.83 12.30
N GLY A 64 9.64 -19.93 11.00
CA GLY A 64 8.29 -19.84 10.44
C GLY A 64 7.71 -18.42 10.52
N GLU A 65 8.55 -17.40 10.72
CA GLU A 65 8.10 -16.03 10.93
C GLU A 65 7.49 -15.40 9.66
N GLY A 66 7.74 -15.99 8.49
CA GLY A 66 7.14 -15.56 7.22
C GLY A 66 7.68 -14.23 6.68
N PHE A 67 8.76 -13.69 7.24
CA PHE A 67 9.42 -12.47 6.76
C PHE A 67 10.94 -12.49 6.99
N SER A 68 11.64 -11.56 6.36
CA SER A 68 13.05 -11.26 6.65
C SER A 68 13.35 -9.78 6.41
N CYS A 69 14.33 -9.24 7.14
CA CYS A 69 14.78 -7.85 6.97
C CYS A 69 16.26 -7.84 6.60
N GLN A 70 16.61 -7.03 5.59
CA GLN A 70 17.97 -6.88 5.10
C GLN A 70 18.26 -5.39 4.92
N ALA A 71 19.47 -4.95 5.26
CA ALA A 71 19.84 -3.54 5.18
C ALA A 71 21.36 -3.35 4.98
N ASN A 72 21.78 -2.52 4.04
CA ASN A 72 23.20 -2.23 3.78
C ASN A 72 23.46 -0.72 3.81
N MET A 73 24.70 -0.30 4.08
CA MET A 73 25.05 1.13 4.21
C MET A 73 24.23 1.86 5.29
N MET A 74 23.94 1.17 6.40
CA MET A 74 23.16 1.74 7.49
C MET A 74 24.00 2.63 8.40
N ALA A 75 23.38 3.69 8.94
CA ALA A 75 24.02 4.55 9.93
C ALA A 75 24.37 3.81 11.23
N ARG A 76 23.68 2.69 11.52
CA ARG A 76 23.90 1.82 12.68
C ARG A 76 23.67 0.35 12.29
N ALA A 77 24.39 -0.57 12.94
CA ALA A 77 24.26 -2.01 12.68
C ALA A 77 22.88 -2.59 13.04
N GLY A 78 22.14 -1.96 13.96
CA GLY A 78 20.87 -2.48 14.49
C GLY A 78 19.63 -2.22 13.64
N VAL A 79 19.74 -1.60 12.46
CA VAL A 79 18.57 -1.21 11.65
C VAL A 79 17.72 -2.42 11.25
N ALA A 80 18.32 -3.48 10.68
CA ALA A 80 17.57 -4.67 10.29
C ALA A 80 16.91 -5.39 11.48
N THR A 81 17.57 -5.36 12.65
CA THR A 81 17.00 -5.89 13.90
C THR A 81 15.79 -5.08 14.36
N ALA A 82 15.87 -3.74 14.28
CA ALA A 82 14.77 -2.86 14.62
C ALA A 82 13.57 -3.04 13.68
N MET A 83 13.81 -3.15 12.36
CA MET A 83 12.76 -3.45 11.38
C MET A 83 12.02 -4.75 11.72
N ALA A 84 12.77 -5.80 12.04
CA ALA A 84 12.18 -7.08 12.39
C ALA A 84 11.37 -7.01 13.69
N ALA A 85 11.88 -6.32 14.71
CA ALA A 85 11.14 -6.09 15.94
C ALA A 85 9.85 -5.29 15.69
N GLY A 86 9.90 -4.27 14.82
CA GLY A 86 8.73 -3.51 14.38
C GLY A 86 7.68 -4.39 13.71
N PHE A 87 8.09 -5.26 12.77
CA PHE A 87 7.19 -6.19 12.09
C PHE A 87 6.56 -7.23 13.05
N THR A 88 7.35 -7.78 13.97
CA THR A 88 6.87 -8.78 14.94
C THR A 88 5.92 -8.17 15.96
N ALA A 89 6.17 -6.93 16.42
CA ALA A 89 5.32 -6.25 17.38
C ALA A 89 4.07 -5.59 16.76
N SER A 90 4.06 -5.41 15.44
CA SER A 90 2.94 -4.77 14.74
C SER A 90 1.72 -5.67 14.58
N GLU A 91 0.55 -5.07 14.75
CA GLU A 91 -0.75 -5.64 14.43
C GLU A 91 -1.30 -5.04 13.12
N GLY A 92 -2.44 -5.53 12.66
CA GLY A 92 -3.07 -5.09 11.40
C GLY A 92 -2.68 -5.96 10.21
N ASP A 93 -3.05 -5.50 9.02
CA ASP A 93 -2.77 -6.26 7.79
C ASP A 93 -1.30 -6.14 7.35
N LEU A 94 -0.93 -6.91 6.33
CA LEU A 94 0.46 -6.97 5.87
C LEU A 94 1.02 -5.60 5.47
N ALA A 95 0.22 -4.72 4.86
CA ALA A 95 0.71 -3.40 4.44
C ALA A 95 1.07 -2.52 5.65
N GLU A 96 0.26 -2.54 6.71
CA GLU A 96 0.56 -1.80 7.94
C GLU A 96 1.82 -2.32 8.62
N ARG A 97 1.93 -3.65 8.74
CA ARG A 97 3.08 -4.30 9.37
C ARG A 97 4.40 -4.02 8.63
N LEU A 98 4.35 -4.01 7.29
CA LEU A 98 5.51 -3.62 6.46
C LEU A 98 5.89 -2.15 6.64
N LEU A 99 4.92 -1.22 6.67
CA LEU A 99 5.17 0.20 6.95
C LEU A 99 5.83 0.40 8.31
N LEU A 100 5.29 -0.22 9.36
CA LEU A 100 5.82 -0.13 10.72
C LEU A 100 7.25 -0.72 10.83
N ALA A 101 7.55 -1.77 10.07
CA ALA A 101 8.90 -2.30 9.96
C ALA A 101 9.87 -1.29 9.33
N LEU A 102 9.49 -0.64 8.23
CA LEU A 102 10.31 0.39 7.58
C LEU A 102 10.54 1.60 8.50
N GLU A 103 9.50 2.07 9.18
CA GLU A 103 9.58 3.18 10.14
C GLU A 103 10.49 2.84 11.33
N ALA A 104 10.41 1.62 11.86
CA ALA A 104 11.33 1.16 12.90
C ALA A 104 12.79 1.15 12.40
N GLY A 105 13.02 0.80 11.13
CA GLY A 105 14.33 0.88 10.51
C GLY A 105 14.85 2.33 10.38
N GLU A 106 14.01 3.26 9.92
CA GLU A 106 14.36 4.68 9.83
C GLU A 106 14.64 5.28 11.22
N ALA A 107 13.80 4.98 12.21
CA ALA A 107 14.00 5.41 13.60
C ALA A 107 15.28 4.86 14.23
N ALA A 108 15.73 3.67 13.81
CA ALA A 108 17.01 3.08 14.21
C ALA A 108 18.24 3.69 13.50
N GLY A 109 18.03 4.67 12.61
CA GLY A 109 19.06 5.46 11.96
C GLY A 109 19.05 5.37 10.44
N GLY A 110 18.37 4.37 9.86
CA GLY A 110 18.24 4.21 8.41
C GLY A 110 19.56 4.16 7.63
N ASP A 111 19.49 4.56 6.36
CA ASP A 111 20.64 4.65 5.46
C ASP A 111 21.53 5.84 5.81
N VAL A 112 22.86 5.64 5.82
CA VAL A 112 23.85 6.68 6.15
C VAL A 112 23.81 7.87 5.18
N ARG A 113 23.23 7.69 4.00
CA ARG A 113 23.08 8.72 2.96
C ARG A 113 21.81 9.56 3.13
N GLY A 114 20.93 9.19 4.06
CA GLY A 114 19.61 9.81 4.24
C GLY A 114 18.48 9.02 3.56
N ARG A 115 17.36 9.70 3.30
CA ARG A 115 16.12 9.12 2.75
C ARG A 115 15.70 9.86 1.49
N GLN A 116 15.12 9.15 0.53
CA GLN A 116 14.70 9.75 -0.75
C GLN A 116 13.48 9.06 -1.38
N SER A 117 13.40 7.74 -1.36
CA SER A 117 12.32 6.98 -2.00
C SER A 117 11.88 5.79 -1.16
N ALA A 118 10.65 5.31 -1.40
CA ALA A 118 10.09 4.13 -0.74
C ALA A 118 8.98 3.49 -1.59
N VAL A 119 8.76 2.19 -1.42
CA VAL A 119 7.73 1.42 -2.14
C VAL A 119 7.08 0.41 -1.21
N LEU A 120 5.78 0.19 -1.40
CA LEU A 120 5.03 -0.91 -0.82
C LEU A 120 4.24 -1.63 -1.90
N LEU A 121 4.51 -2.93 -2.05
CA LEU A 121 3.85 -3.82 -2.99
C LEU A 121 3.28 -5.02 -2.22
N VAL A 122 1.98 -5.24 -2.33
CA VAL A 122 1.26 -6.37 -1.73
C VAL A 122 0.32 -6.94 -2.76
N VAL A 123 0.37 -8.27 -2.93
CA VAL A 123 -0.52 -9.02 -3.84
C VAL A 123 -1.48 -9.87 -3.02
N PRO A 124 -2.69 -10.15 -3.54
CA PRO A 124 -3.60 -11.08 -2.91
C PRO A 124 -3.05 -12.53 -2.93
N VAL A 125 -3.55 -13.38 -2.03
CA VAL A 125 -3.15 -14.81 -1.92
C VAL A 125 -3.49 -15.59 -3.20
N SER A 126 -4.54 -15.17 -3.90
CA SER A 126 -5.00 -15.72 -5.16
C SER A 126 -5.60 -14.61 -6.03
N GLY A 127 -5.67 -14.83 -7.33
CA GLY A 127 -6.24 -13.88 -8.28
C GLY A 127 -5.39 -13.76 -9.54
N GLU A 128 -5.69 -12.73 -10.32
CA GLU A 128 -5.02 -12.49 -11.59
C GLU A 128 -3.58 -11.99 -11.38
N PRO A 129 -2.59 -12.48 -12.16
CA PRO A 129 -1.17 -12.13 -11.99
C PRO A 129 -0.83 -10.63 -12.07
N TRP A 130 -1.71 -9.83 -12.69
CA TRP A 130 -1.55 -8.37 -12.82
C TRP A 130 -2.27 -7.57 -11.73
N ARG A 131 -3.06 -8.22 -10.86
CA ARG A 131 -3.74 -7.54 -9.75
C ARG A 131 -2.81 -7.45 -8.55
N THR A 132 -2.60 -6.22 -8.09
CA THR A 132 -1.96 -5.91 -6.80
C THR A 132 -3.04 -5.38 -5.85
N ARG A 133 -2.92 -5.69 -4.56
CA ARG A 133 -3.74 -5.06 -3.52
C ARG A 133 -3.20 -3.67 -3.17
N PHE A 134 -1.88 -3.56 -3.09
CA PHE A 134 -1.17 -2.28 -2.98
C PHE A 134 0.01 -2.29 -3.94
N ASP A 135 0.18 -1.26 -4.78
CA ASP A 135 1.43 -0.92 -5.49
C ASP A 135 1.61 0.59 -5.38
N VAL A 136 2.24 1.01 -4.29
CA VAL A 136 2.38 2.42 -3.93
C VAL A 136 3.85 2.78 -3.91
N ARG A 137 4.20 3.84 -4.63
CA ARG A 137 5.59 4.26 -4.85
C ARG A 137 5.77 5.75 -4.58
N VAL A 138 6.82 6.07 -3.84
CA VAL A 138 7.35 7.42 -3.67
C VAL A 138 8.74 7.40 -4.27
N GLU A 139 8.87 7.95 -5.47
CA GLU A 139 10.12 7.90 -6.25
C GLU A 139 11.12 8.98 -5.80
N ASP A 140 10.64 10.09 -5.22
CA ASP A 140 11.47 11.18 -4.68
C ASP A 140 10.67 12.03 -3.68
N ALA A 141 11.09 12.06 -2.42
CA ALA A 141 10.54 12.90 -1.36
C ALA A 141 11.55 13.08 -0.21
N ALA A 142 11.48 14.22 0.49
CA ALA A 142 12.28 14.45 1.69
C ALA A 142 11.86 13.52 2.86
N GLU A 143 10.60 13.09 2.90
CA GLU A 143 10.05 12.17 3.90
C GLU A 143 9.25 11.05 3.20
N PRO A 144 9.95 10.09 2.56
CA PRO A 144 9.30 9.12 1.69
C PRO A 144 8.40 8.14 2.46
N LEU A 145 8.71 7.78 3.70
CA LEU A 145 7.85 6.90 4.51
C LEU A 145 6.57 7.60 4.97
N TRP A 146 6.64 8.89 5.31
CA TRP A 146 5.45 9.68 5.61
C TRP A 146 4.50 9.74 4.40
N GLU A 147 5.05 10.02 3.22
CA GLU A 147 4.26 10.09 1.99
C GLU A 147 3.73 8.70 1.58
N LEU A 148 4.52 7.64 1.75
CA LEU A 148 4.09 6.27 1.49
C LEU A 148 2.92 5.88 2.39
N ARG A 149 2.97 6.23 3.68
CA ARG A 149 1.85 6.00 4.61
C ARG A 149 0.59 6.75 4.20
N ARG A 150 0.73 8.02 3.80
CA ARG A 150 -0.39 8.83 3.27
C ARG A 150 -1.03 8.15 2.05
N LEU A 151 -0.21 7.68 1.11
CA LEU A 151 -0.69 7.02 -0.11
C LEU A 151 -1.29 5.63 0.16
N VAL A 152 -0.76 4.85 1.11
CA VAL A 152 -1.37 3.56 1.51
C VAL A 152 -2.74 3.79 2.15
N ARG A 153 -2.89 4.81 2.99
CA ARG A 153 -4.21 5.20 3.54
C ARG A 153 -5.17 5.61 2.43
N LEU A 154 -4.72 6.40 1.47
CA LEU A 154 -5.52 6.79 0.31
C LEU A 154 -5.92 5.58 -0.53
N ALA A 155 -4.99 4.65 -0.80
CA ALA A 155 -5.26 3.42 -1.54
C ALA A 155 -6.33 2.55 -0.85
N ARG A 156 -6.30 2.43 0.48
CA ARG A 156 -7.36 1.75 1.25
C ARG A 156 -8.72 2.43 1.08
N ALA A 157 -8.76 3.75 1.11
CA ALA A 157 -10.01 4.49 0.92
C ALA A 157 -10.59 4.24 -0.48
N TYR A 158 -9.74 4.17 -1.52
CA TYR A 158 -10.18 3.81 -2.87
C TYR A 158 -10.52 2.33 -3.04
N GLU A 159 -9.91 1.40 -2.28
CA GLU A 159 -10.33 -0.01 -2.21
C GLU A 159 -11.79 -0.08 -1.69
N MET A 160 -12.11 0.68 -0.63
CA MET A 160 -13.47 0.78 -0.09
C MET A 160 -14.47 1.43 -1.05
N ALA A 161 -14.05 2.48 -1.77
CA ALA A 161 -14.88 3.13 -2.79
C ALA A 161 -15.17 2.19 -3.97
N GLY A 162 -14.17 1.40 -4.40
CA GLY A 162 -14.37 0.38 -5.42
C GLY A 162 -15.38 -0.69 -4.98
N GLU A 163 -15.32 -1.15 -3.73
CA GLU A 163 -16.36 -2.04 -3.19
C GLU A 163 -17.72 -1.33 -3.15
N ALA A 164 -17.77 -0.05 -2.77
CA ALA A 164 -19.01 0.73 -2.77
C ALA A 164 -19.67 0.79 -4.15
N ASP A 165 -18.87 0.96 -5.21
CA ASP A 165 -19.36 0.94 -6.60
C ASP A 165 -19.93 -0.43 -6.98
N GLU A 166 -19.27 -1.52 -6.59
CA GLU A 166 -19.77 -2.88 -6.82
C GLU A 166 -21.11 -3.11 -6.10
N ARG A 167 -21.25 -2.64 -4.84
CA ARG A 167 -22.50 -2.68 -4.08
C ARG A 167 -23.60 -1.87 -4.74
N ALA A 168 -23.30 -0.65 -5.18
CA ALA A 168 -24.24 0.22 -5.86
C ALA A 168 -24.75 -0.40 -7.17
N ALA A 169 -23.86 -1.04 -7.95
CA ALA A 169 -24.22 -1.75 -9.17
C ALA A 169 -25.16 -2.95 -8.93
N LEU A 170 -25.13 -3.54 -7.73
CA LEU A 170 -26.07 -4.59 -7.28
C LEU A 170 -27.38 -4.03 -6.69
N GLY A 171 -27.54 -2.71 -6.64
CA GLY A 171 -28.69 -2.04 -6.01
C GLY A 171 -28.60 -1.94 -4.48
N GLU A 172 -27.45 -2.30 -3.89
CA GLU A 172 -27.21 -2.29 -2.44
C GLU A 172 -26.82 -0.86 -1.97
N HIS A 173 -27.65 0.14 -2.27
CA HIS A 173 -27.32 1.56 -2.12
C HIS A 173 -26.98 1.99 -0.68
N GLY A 174 -27.61 1.39 0.33
CA GLY A 174 -27.30 1.68 1.74
C GLY A 174 -25.91 1.23 2.15
N GLU A 175 -25.47 0.04 1.70
CA GLU A 175 -24.12 -0.46 1.98
C GLU A 175 -23.07 0.32 1.18
N ALA A 176 -23.36 0.66 -0.08
CA ALA A 176 -22.52 1.53 -0.89
C ALA A 176 -22.31 2.90 -0.20
N SER A 177 -23.38 3.51 0.30
CA SER A 177 -23.33 4.77 1.04
C SER A 177 -22.44 4.66 2.29
N ARG A 178 -22.59 3.59 3.07
CA ARG A 178 -21.79 3.33 4.28
C ARG A 178 -20.30 3.19 3.96
N LEU A 179 -19.97 2.47 2.89
CA LEU A 179 -18.58 2.28 2.44
C LEU A 179 -17.96 3.60 1.95
N TYR A 180 -18.69 4.38 1.15
CA TYR A 180 -18.22 5.71 0.72
C TYR A 180 -17.99 6.66 1.90
N LEU A 181 -18.89 6.67 2.88
CA LEU A 181 -18.72 7.49 4.08
C LEU A 181 -17.45 7.10 4.83
N ALA A 182 -17.26 5.81 5.11
CA ALA A 182 -16.06 5.33 5.79
C ALA A 182 -14.77 5.57 4.98
N ALA A 183 -14.83 5.49 3.65
CA ALA A 183 -13.73 5.86 2.76
C ALA A 183 -13.38 7.36 2.87
N SER A 184 -14.40 8.22 2.90
CA SER A 184 -14.22 9.68 3.03
C SER A 184 -13.64 10.09 4.40
N GLU A 185 -14.00 9.37 5.47
CA GLU A 185 -13.42 9.55 6.81
C GLU A 185 -11.95 9.10 6.85
N LEU A 186 -11.61 8.03 6.13
CA LEU A 186 -10.25 7.50 6.06
C LEU A 186 -9.31 8.45 5.28
N ALA A 187 -9.79 9.08 4.22
CA ALA A 187 -9.05 10.00 3.37
C ALA A 187 -9.79 11.34 3.14
N PRO A 188 -9.89 12.20 4.16
CA PRO A 188 -10.63 13.47 4.09
C PRO A 188 -9.99 14.50 3.15
N GLU A 189 -8.75 14.28 2.71
CA GLU A 189 -8.14 15.09 1.67
C GLU A 189 -8.75 14.87 0.28
N ALA A 190 -9.39 13.71 0.04
CA ALA A 190 -9.95 13.31 -1.24
C ALA A 190 -11.38 13.85 -1.40
N ASP A 191 -11.51 14.99 -2.06
CA ASP A 191 -12.80 15.64 -2.33
C ASP A 191 -13.77 14.76 -3.14
N GLU A 192 -13.25 13.85 -3.95
CA GLU A 192 -14.05 12.86 -4.68
C GLU A 192 -14.81 11.91 -3.73
N LEU A 193 -14.12 11.35 -2.74
CA LEU A 193 -14.73 10.40 -1.80
C LEU A 193 -15.81 11.09 -0.96
N ILE A 194 -15.57 12.33 -0.56
CA ILE A 194 -16.54 13.16 0.17
C ILE A 194 -17.76 13.45 -0.70
N PHE A 195 -17.55 13.79 -1.97
CA PHE A 195 -18.64 14.06 -2.92
C PHE A 195 -19.56 12.84 -3.09
N TRP A 196 -18.98 11.67 -3.37
CA TRP A 196 -19.75 10.44 -3.53
C TRP A 196 -20.42 9.98 -2.24
N ALA A 197 -19.75 10.09 -1.09
CA ALA A 197 -20.36 9.86 0.22
C ALA A 197 -21.57 10.78 0.45
N GLY A 198 -21.45 12.06 0.11
CA GLY A 198 -22.54 13.02 0.21
C GLY A 198 -23.74 12.66 -0.64
N LEU A 199 -23.53 12.16 -1.87
CA LEU A 199 -24.62 11.65 -2.71
C LEU A 199 -25.25 10.39 -2.12
N GLY A 200 -24.44 9.44 -1.63
CA GLY A 200 -24.93 8.24 -0.95
C GLY A 200 -25.81 8.58 0.25
N VAL A 201 -25.34 9.47 1.13
CA VAL A 201 -26.08 9.91 2.32
C VAL A 201 -27.36 10.66 1.94
N ALA A 202 -27.31 11.51 0.90
CA ALA A 202 -28.46 12.28 0.44
C ALA A 202 -29.63 11.43 -0.07
N ALA A 203 -29.40 10.14 -0.38
CA ALA A 203 -30.47 9.22 -0.78
C ALA A 203 -31.43 8.91 0.39
N GLU A 204 -30.93 8.98 1.63
CA GLU A 204 -31.72 8.73 2.85
C GLU A 204 -31.98 10.03 3.63
N ASP A 205 -30.97 10.90 3.73
CA ASP A 205 -31.05 12.20 4.41
C ASP A 205 -30.38 13.28 3.55
N LEU A 206 -31.21 13.98 2.78
CA LEU A 206 -30.78 15.07 1.89
C LEU A 206 -30.00 16.17 2.64
N ALA A 207 -30.41 16.51 3.86
CA ALA A 207 -29.76 17.57 4.62
C ALA A 207 -28.35 17.15 5.06
N ALA A 208 -28.20 15.93 5.58
CA ALA A 208 -26.91 15.37 5.95
C ALA A 208 -25.97 15.21 4.73
N GLY A 209 -26.50 14.76 3.60
CA GLY A 209 -25.70 14.63 2.37
C GLY A 209 -25.19 15.97 1.85
N LEU A 210 -26.01 17.03 1.92
CA LEU A 210 -25.59 18.38 1.53
C LEU A 210 -24.44 18.94 2.41
N VAL A 211 -24.32 18.52 3.66
CA VAL A 211 -23.18 18.90 4.54
C VAL A 211 -21.85 18.39 3.97
N LEU A 212 -21.86 17.27 3.25
CA LEU A 212 -20.67 16.71 2.60
C LEU A 212 -20.46 17.26 1.18
N VAL A 213 -21.53 17.33 0.37
CA VAL A 213 -21.44 17.76 -1.03
C VAL A 213 -21.01 19.23 -1.16
N ARG A 214 -21.51 20.13 -0.29
CA ARG A 214 -21.23 21.56 -0.39
C ARG A 214 -19.75 21.90 -0.20
N PRO A 215 -19.05 21.44 0.86
CA PRO A 215 -17.60 21.66 0.98
C PRO A 215 -16.80 21.04 -0.16
N ALA A 216 -17.18 19.87 -0.66
CA ALA A 216 -16.51 19.24 -1.80
C ALA A 216 -16.59 20.12 -3.06
N ILE A 217 -17.79 20.61 -3.40
CA ILE A 217 -18.01 21.53 -4.53
C ILE A 217 -17.28 22.86 -4.30
N ALA A 218 -17.32 23.43 -3.09
CA ALA A 218 -16.64 24.67 -2.76
C ALA A 218 -15.11 24.56 -2.93
N LYS A 219 -14.54 23.41 -2.53
CA LYS A 219 -13.12 23.11 -2.72
C LYS A 219 -12.77 22.89 -4.20
N LYS A 220 -13.64 22.24 -4.96
CA LYS A 220 -13.43 21.95 -6.39
C LYS A 220 -14.75 22.09 -7.17
N PRO A 221 -15.01 23.26 -7.78
CA PRO A 221 -16.26 23.55 -8.49
C PRO A 221 -16.59 22.59 -9.65
N ALA A 222 -15.60 21.86 -10.16
CA ALA A 222 -15.80 20.81 -11.17
C ALA A 222 -16.78 19.71 -10.71
N TRP A 223 -16.93 19.47 -9.41
CA TRP A 223 -17.92 18.53 -8.89
C TRP A 223 -19.36 18.97 -9.15
N SER A 224 -19.64 20.28 -9.17
CA SER A 224 -20.96 20.78 -9.58
C SER A 224 -21.23 20.44 -11.05
N ALA A 225 -20.23 20.59 -11.91
CA ALA A 225 -20.36 20.24 -13.33
C ALA A 225 -20.53 18.73 -13.55
N LEU A 226 -19.91 17.89 -12.71
CA LEU A 226 -20.16 16.45 -12.72
C LEU A 226 -21.60 16.15 -12.28
N LEU A 227 -22.06 16.75 -11.17
CA LEU A 227 -23.39 16.54 -10.61
C LEU A 227 -24.50 16.82 -11.64
N GLU A 228 -24.37 17.88 -12.46
CA GLU A 228 -25.30 18.19 -13.57
C GLU A 228 -25.39 17.08 -14.63
N ARG A 229 -24.39 16.21 -14.72
CA ARG A 229 -24.29 15.15 -15.73
C ARG A 229 -24.62 13.75 -15.17
N LEU A 230 -24.77 13.61 -13.86
CA LEU A 230 -25.10 12.33 -13.22
C LEU A 230 -26.57 11.97 -13.45
N SER A 231 -26.80 10.75 -13.95
CA SER A 231 -28.13 10.16 -13.99
C SER A 231 -28.56 9.70 -12.59
N GLU A 232 -29.87 9.62 -12.36
CA GLU A 232 -30.43 9.05 -11.12
C GLU A 232 -30.23 7.53 -11.03
N GLU A 233 -29.95 6.87 -12.16
CA GLU A 233 -29.52 5.48 -12.17
C GLU A 233 -28.14 5.30 -11.52
N LEU A 234 -27.19 6.21 -11.82
CA LEU A 234 -25.84 6.16 -11.25
C LEU A 234 -25.79 6.74 -9.83
N ALA A 235 -26.57 7.79 -9.56
CA ALA A 235 -26.65 8.46 -8.27
C ALA A 235 -28.11 8.86 -7.98
N PRO A 236 -28.88 8.02 -7.26
CA PRO A 236 -30.32 8.23 -7.03
C PRO A 236 -30.69 9.59 -6.43
N SER A 237 -29.82 10.16 -5.60
CA SER A 237 -30.03 11.46 -4.95
C SER A 237 -29.63 12.66 -5.81
N ALA A 238 -29.00 12.46 -6.97
CA ALA A 238 -28.41 13.55 -7.76
C ALA A 238 -29.44 14.63 -8.14
N GLY A 239 -30.66 14.25 -8.52
CA GLY A 239 -31.74 15.19 -8.83
C GLY A 239 -32.14 16.06 -7.63
N ALA A 240 -32.33 15.44 -6.47
CA ALA A 240 -32.67 16.14 -5.23
C ALA A 240 -31.56 17.08 -4.78
N VAL A 241 -30.30 16.65 -4.87
CA VAL A 241 -29.12 17.45 -4.51
C VAL A 241 -28.98 18.65 -5.45
N ARG A 242 -29.12 18.48 -6.78
CA ARG A 242 -29.11 19.60 -7.75
C ARG A 242 -30.18 20.63 -7.44
N ALA A 243 -31.40 20.18 -7.21
CA ALA A 243 -32.51 21.06 -6.88
C ALA A 243 -32.20 21.86 -5.61
N ALA A 244 -31.70 21.21 -4.55
CA ALA A 244 -31.39 21.89 -3.29
C ALA A 244 -30.22 22.89 -3.41
N LEU A 245 -29.21 22.61 -4.22
CA LEU A 245 -28.09 23.53 -4.46
C LEU A 245 -28.49 24.73 -5.33
N GLY A 246 -29.44 24.56 -6.26
CA GLY A 246 -29.95 25.63 -7.13
C GLY A 246 -30.98 26.57 -6.48
N HIS A 247 -31.50 26.24 -5.30
CA HIS A 247 -32.52 27.02 -4.58
C HIS A 247 -31.94 27.89 -3.43
N GLU A 248 -30.62 28.03 -3.31
CA GLU A 248 -30.08 28.91 -2.27
C GLU A 248 -30.35 30.39 -2.60
N PRO A 249 -30.95 31.15 -1.67
CA PRO A 249 -31.07 32.59 -1.82
C PRO A 249 -29.66 33.20 -1.74
N SER A 250 -29.31 33.98 -2.77
CA SER A 250 -28.10 34.80 -2.85
C SER A 250 -27.93 35.73 -1.66
#